data_AF-A0A3D1QZM3-F1
#
_entry.id   AF-A0A3D1QZM3-F1
#
_cell.length_a   1.000
_cell.length_b   1.000
_cell.length_c   1.000
_cell.angle_alpha   90.00
_cell.angle_beta   90.00
_cell.angle_gamma   90.00
#
_symmetry.space_group_name_H-M   'P 1'
#
loop_
_entity.id
_entity.type
_entity.pdbx_description
1 polymer ?
#
loop_
_entity_poly.entity_id
_entity_poly.type
_entity_poly.pdbx_seq_one_letter_code
_entity_poly.pdbx_strand_id
1 'polypeptide(L)' 'VLFGQGDAPRRLRLEASPEGTSWETLTETEQVTRSWVFSPAGRTVRKLRLTQLGSLPNRWWSVHEIYVYGPKDE' A
#
# COMPACT_ATOMS: atom_id res chain seq x y z
N VAL A 1 16.22 -2.15 15.92
CA VAL A 1 14.87 -2.75 16.16
C VAL A 1 14.73 -3.91 15.18
N LEU A 2 14.72 -5.15 15.66
CA LEU A 2 14.52 -6.33 14.82
C LEU A 2 13.01 -6.44 14.55
N PHE A 3 12.55 -6.14 13.34
CA PHE A 3 11.17 -6.44 12.93
C PHE A 3 10.97 -7.95 13.07
N GLY A 4 10.14 -8.38 14.03
CA GLY A 4 9.96 -9.80 14.32
C GLY A 4 9.48 -10.53 13.07
N GLN A 5 10.07 -11.70 12.78
CA GLN A 5 9.63 -12.54 11.66
C GLN A 5 8.10 -12.70 11.74
N GLY A 6 7.39 -12.09 10.78
CA GLY A 6 5.94 -12.13 10.70
C GLY A 6 5.23 -10.78 10.81
N ASP A 7 5.86 -9.68 11.23
CA ASP A 7 5.18 -8.37 11.28
C ASP A 7 5.09 -7.74 9.89
N ALA A 8 4.02 -8.08 9.16
CA ALA A 8 3.82 -7.70 7.77
C ALA A 8 2.34 -7.49 7.46
N PRO A 9 2.01 -6.75 6.39
CA PRO A 9 0.63 -6.60 5.95
C PRO A 9 0.03 -7.95 5.56
N ARG A 10 -1.25 -8.15 5.86
CA ARG A 10 -1.99 -9.37 5.44
C ARG A 10 -2.76 -9.17 4.15
N ARG A 11 -3.55 -8.11 4.12
CA ARG A 11 -4.41 -7.72 3.01
C ARG A 11 -4.37 -6.20 2.93
N LEU A 12 -4.17 -5.63 1.77
CA LEU A 12 -4.01 -4.19 1.57
C LEU A 12 -5.08 -3.66 0.60
N ARG A 13 -5.55 -2.45 0.88
CA ARG A 13 -6.24 -1.59 -0.08
C ARG A 13 -5.37 -0.39 -0.37
N LEU A 14 -5.16 -0.09 -1.65
CA LEU A 14 -4.53 1.14 -2.08
C LEU A 14 -5.59 2.08 -2.65
N GLU A 15 -5.59 3.30 -2.15
CA GLU A 15 -6.48 4.37 -2.58
C GLU A 15 -5.69 5.61 -2.97
N ALA A 16 -6.24 6.39 -3.89
CA ALA A 16 -5.67 7.66 -4.31
C ALA A 16 -6.66 8.81 -4.14
N SER A 17 -6.11 10.00 -3.97
CA SER A 17 -6.87 11.24 -3.90
C SER A 17 -6.07 12.42 -4.47
N PRO A 18 -6.71 13.33 -5.23
CA PRO A 18 -6.12 14.62 -5.57
C PRO A 18 -6.05 15.60 -4.37
N GLU A 19 -6.97 15.51 -3.41
CA GLU A 19 -7.16 16.49 -2.34
C GLU A 19 -7.06 15.93 -0.90
N GLY A 20 -7.11 14.60 -0.74
CA GLY A 20 -6.99 13.90 0.54
C GLY A 20 -8.30 13.69 1.31
N THR A 21 -9.44 14.11 0.78
CA THR A 21 -10.76 13.96 1.43
C THR A 21 -11.66 12.95 0.72
N SER A 22 -11.72 12.95 -0.62
CA SER A 22 -12.37 11.90 -1.41
C SER A 22 -11.34 10.87 -1.88
N TRP A 23 -11.66 9.58 -1.81
CA TRP A 23 -10.70 8.51 -2.05
C TRP A 23 -11.26 7.51 -3.07
N GLU A 24 -10.50 7.28 -4.13
CA GLU A 24 -10.81 6.23 -5.11
C GLU A 24 -10.00 4.97 -4.77
N THR A 25 -10.66 3.82 -4.72
CA THR A 25 -9.97 2.53 -4.58
C THR A 25 -9.30 2.15 -5.89
N LEU A 26 -7.98 2.00 -5.86
CA LEU A 26 -7.19 1.57 -7.01
C LEU A 26 -7.16 0.04 -7.12
N THR A 27 -7.02 -0.64 -5.98
CA THR A 27 -6.88 -2.10 -5.91
C THR A 27 -7.00 -2.60 -4.46
N GLU A 28 -7.40 -3.86 -4.32
CA GLU A 28 -7.31 -4.64 -3.10
C GLU A 28 -6.53 -5.93 -3.37
N THR A 29 -5.62 -6.28 -2.48
CA THR A 29 -4.94 -7.58 -2.53
C THR A 29 -5.81 -8.66 -1.88
N GLU A 30 -5.58 -9.93 -2.19
CA GLU A 30 -6.13 -11.04 -1.39
C GLU A 30 -5.20 -11.39 -0.21
N GLN A 31 -3.90 -11.55 -0.48
CA GLN A 31 -2.86 -11.78 0.54
C GLN A 31 -1.54 -11.12 0.15
N VAL A 32 -0.79 -10.59 1.13
CA VAL A 32 0.57 -10.07 0.97
C VAL A 32 1.55 -10.92 1.80
N THR A 33 2.65 -11.35 1.18
CA THR A 33 3.62 -12.25 1.85
C THR A 33 4.99 -11.61 2.10
N ARG A 34 5.50 -10.79 1.16
CA ARG A 34 6.81 -10.11 1.31
C ARG A 34 6.89 -8.76 0.62
N SER A 35 6.51 -8.69 -0.65
CA SER A 35 6.52 -7.50 -1.47
C SER A 35 5.26 -7.48 -2.33
N TRP A 36 4.76 -6.28 -2.62
CA TRP A 36 3.61 -6.09 -3.46
C TRP A 36 3.88 -4.94 -4.42
N VAL A 37 3.60 -5.17 -5.71
CA VAL A 37 3.78 -4.19 -6.78
C VAL A 37 2.44 -4.03 -7.48
N PHE A 38 2.04 -2.78 -7.68
CA PHE A 38 0.85 -2.41 -8.43
C PHE A 38 1.21 -1.36 -9.47
N SER A 39 0.88 -1.64 -10.73
CA SER A 39 1.22 -0.80 -11.87
C SER A 39 -0.05 -0.48 -12.66
N PRO A 40 -0.81 0.55 -12.26
CA PRO A 40 -1.99 0.99 -13.01
C PRO A 40 -1.57 1.71 -14.30
N ALA A 41 -2.53 1.93 -15.19
CA ALA A 41 -2.38 2.95 -16.23
C ALA A 41 -2.05 4.31 -15.59
N GLY A 42 -1.36 5.20 -16.31
CA GLY A 42 -0.93 6.50 -15.78
C GLY A 42 -2.09 7.32 -15.21
N ARG A 43 -1.93 7.82 -13.98
CA ARG A 43 -2.95 8.63 -13.29
C ARG A 43 -2.27 9.79 -12.58
N THR A 44 -2.90 10.96 -12.60
CA THR A 44 -2.48 12.09 -11.76
C THR A 44 -3.00 11.88 -10.35
N VAL A 45 -2.09 11.74 -9.38
CA VAL A 45 -2.42 11.55 -7.97
C VAL A 45 -1.57 12.47 -7.12
N ARG A 46 -2.10 12.93 -5.98
CA ARG A 46 -1.36 13.77 -5.02
C ARG A 46 -1.19 13.09 -3.66
N LYS A 47 -2.15 12.24 -3.30
CA LYS A 47 -2.18 11.51 -2.04
C LYS A 47 -2.44 10.03 -2.32
N LEU A 48 -1.74 9.18 -1.60
CA LEU A 48 -1.98 7.75 -1.54
C LEU A 48 -2.37 7.37 -0.11
N ARG A 49 -3.28 6.41 0.03
CA ARG A 49 -3.64 5.80 1.31
C ARG A 49 -3.52 4.30 1.18
N LEU A 50 -2.73 3.71 2.07
CA LEU A 50 -2.57 2.28 2.19
C LEU A 50 -3.26 1.81 3.47
N THR A 51 -4.33 1.04 3.31
CA THR A 51 -5.12 0.52 4.42
C THR A 51 -4.89 -0.99 4.54
N GLN A 52 -4.48 -1.46 5.72
CA GLN A 52 -4.50 -2.90 5.99
C GLN A 52 -5.93 -3.37 6.28
N LEU A 53 -6.40 -4.36 5.52
CA LEU A 53 -7.73 -4.97 5.61
C LEU A 53 -7.74 -6.35 6.29
N GLY A 54 -6.58 -6.87 6.69
CA GLY A 54 -6.44 -8.17 7.35
C GLY A 54 -5.75 -8.05 8.70
N SER A 55 -5.75 -9.14 9.46
CA SER A 55 -5.12 -9.20 10.77
C SER A 55 -4.45 -10.56 10.97
N LEU A 56 -3.43 -10.61 11.84
CA LEU A 56 -2.92 -11.87 12.37
C LEU A 56 -2.77 -11.73 13.89
N PRO A 57 -3.35 -12.65 14.68
CA PRO A 57 -3.24 -12.59 16.14
C PRO A 57 -1.79 -12.52 16.61
N ASN A 58 -1.55 -11.73 17.67
CA ASN A 58 -0.24 -11.55 18.31
C ASN A 58 0.85 -11.00 17.37
N ARG A 59 0.48 -10.39 16.25
CA ARG A 59 1.41 -9.74 15.31
C ARG A 59 0.92 -8.34 14.98
N TRP A 60 1.85 -7.44 14.78
CA TRP A 60 1.58 -6.11 14.26
C TRP A 60 1.96 -6.06 12.79
N TRP A 61 1.40 -5.09 12.07
CA TRP A 61 1.82 -4.87 10.69
C TRP A 61 2.85 -3.77 10.66
N SER A 62 3.81 -3.90 9.75
CA SER A 62 4.79 -2.87 9.45
C SER A 62 5.02 -2.84 7.95
N VAL A 63 5.43 -1.68 7.44
CA VAL A 63 5.90 -1.52 6.06
C VAL A 63 7.30 -0.98 6.15
N HIS A 64 8.27 -1.72 5.61
CA HIS A 64 9.67 -1.33 5.70
C HIS A 64 9.99 -0.18 4.73
N GLU A 65 9.43 -0.24 3.53
CA GLU A 65 9.76 0.66 2.42
C GLU A 65 8.56 0.83 1.48
N ILE A 66 8.43 2.01 0.88
CA ILE A 66 7.44 2.28 -0.16
C ILE A 66 8.13 3.04 -1.30
N TYR A 67 8.11 2.46 -2.50
CA TYR A 67 8.52 3.13 -3.71
C TYR A 67 7.31 3.57 -4.52
N VAL A 68 7.28 4.85 -4.92
CA VAL A 68 6.27 5.42 -5.82
C VAL A 68 6.97 5.87 -7.08
N TYR A 69 6.55 5.32 -8.22
CA TYR A 69 7.13 5.63 -9.52
C TYR A 69 6.16 6.51 -10.30
N GLY A 70 6.68 7.62 -10.82
CA GLY A 70 5.99 8.49 -11.77
C GLY A 70 6.62 8.39 -13.16
N PRO A 71 6.00 9.00 -14.19
CA PRO A 71 6.69 9.25 -15.43
C PRO A 71 7.98 10.02 -15.17
N LYS A 72 9.02 9.78 -15.98
CA LYS A 72 10.22 10.60 -15.96
C LYS A 72 9.81 12.01 -16.37
N ASP A 73 10.14 13.03 -15.58
CA ASP A 73 9.97 14.42 -16.00
C ASP A 73 10.76 14.61 -17.31
N GLU A 74 10.09 15.11 -18.36
CA GLU A 74 10.71 15.47 -19.64
C GLU A 74 11.45 16.81 -19.55
#